data_AF-A0A7J9WJX9-F1
#
_entry.id   AF-A0A7J9WJX9-F1
#
_cell.length_a   1.000
_cell.length_b   1.000
_cell.length_c   1.000
_cell.angle_alpha   90.00
_cell.angle_beta   90.00
_cell.angle_gamma   90.00
#
_symmetry.space_group_name_H-M   'P 1'
#
loop_
_entity.id
_entity.type
_entity.pdbx_description
1 polymer ?
#
loop_
_entity_poly.entity_id
_entity_poly.type
_entity_poly.pdbx_seq_one_letter_code
_entity_poly.pdbx_strand_id
1 'polypeptide(L)' 'MTKVVAFGAAVEIPSESFEEHDPIWTPKAGEDCPWRFQIRPEVMADEERWVPAEELREQLEF' A
#
# COMPACT_ATOMS: atom_id res chain seq x y z
N MET A 1 1.45 8.98 -19.31
CA MET A 1 0.82 9.18 -18.00
C MET A 1 1.92 9.30 -16.97
N THR A 2 2.01 10.43 -16.29
CA THR A 2 2.82 10.57 -15.07
C THR A 2 2.22 9.64 -14.01
N LYS A 3 3.04 8.79 -13.40
CA LYS A 3 2.59 7.94 -12.30
C LYS A 3 2.28 8.86 -11.11
N VAL A 4 1.04 8.87 -10.64
CA VAL A 4 0.67 9.58 -9.41
C VAL A 4 1.23 8.80 -8.23
N VAL A 5 1.99 9.48 -7.37
CA VAL A 5 2.43 8.93 -6.08
C VAL A 5 1.59 9.62 -5.00
N ALA A 6 0.70 8.88 -4.36
CA ALA A 6 -0.28 9.43 -3.42
C ALA A 6 -0.61 8.44 -2.30
N PHE A 7 -1.08 9.00 -1.18
CA PHE A 7 -1.67 8.24 -0.08
C PHE A 7 -3.18 8.10 -0.33
N GLY A 8 -3.67 6.86 -0.42
CA GLY A 8 -5.08 6.55 -0.69
C GLY A 8 -5.79 5.77 0.41
N ALA A 9 -5.06 5.27 1.42
CA ALA A 9 -5.65 4.48 2.49
C ALA A 9 -4.81 4.51 3.77
N ALA A 10 -5.48 4.26 4.90
CA ALA A 10 -4.87 3.89 6.17
C ALA A 10 -5.47 2.56 6.63
N VAL A 11 -4.62 1.66 7.13
CA VAL A 11 -5.02 0.30 7.52
C VAL A 11 -4.38 -0.08 8.84
N GLU A 12 -5.08 -0.91 9.60
CA GLU A 12 -4.56 -1.59 10.78
C GLU A 12 -4.03 -2.98 10.38
N ILE A 13 -2.98 -3.45 11.06
CA ILE A 13 -2.39 -4.78 10.86
C ILE A 13 -2.72 -5.65 12.08
N PRO A 14 -3.74 -6.53 12.01
CA PRO A 14 -4.16 -7.34 13.15
C PRO A 14 -3.41 -8.68 13.30
N SER A 15 -2.50 -9.02 12.37
CA SER A 15 -1.81 -10.31 12.37
C SER A 15 -0.29 -10.18 12.44
N GLU A 16 0.38 -11.23 12.90
CA GLU A 16 1.80 -11.43 12.62
C GLU A 16 2.02 -11.69 11.12
N SER A 17 3.28 -11.61 10.68
CA SER A 17 3.65 -11.96 9.31
C SER A 17 3.61 -13.46 9.07
N PHE A 18 3.15 -13.88 7.89
CA PHE A 18 3.12 -15.28 7.48
C PHE A 18 3.56 -15.43 6.02
N GLU A 19 3.86 -16.67 5.61
CA GLU A 19 4.30 -17.01 4.25
C GLU A 19 3.17 -17.70 3.47
N GLU A 20 2.86 -17.20 2.27
CA GLU A 20 1.80 -17.71 1.38
C GLU A 20 2.13 -17.39 -0.09
N HIS A 21 2.14 -18.40 -0.96
CA HIS A 21 2.58 -18.28 -2.36
C HIS A 21 1.44 -18.11 -3.39
N ASP A 22 0.19 -17.91 -2.94
CA ASP A 22 -0.96 -17.78 -3.85
C ASP A 22 -0.84 -16.50 -4.71
N PRO A 23 -0.88 -16.58 -6.05
CA PRO A 23 -0.61 -15.43 -6.92
C PRO A 23 -1.79 -14.45 -6.95
N ILE A 24 -1.81 -13.50 -6.01
CA ILE A 24 -2.83 -12.44 -5.93
C ILE A 24 -2.38 -11.11 -6.54
N TRP A 25 -1.08 -10.96 -6.83
CA TRP A 25 -0.47 -9.74 -7.38
C TRP A 25 0.06 -10.00 -8.79
N THR A 26 0.37 -8.93 -9.53
CA THR A 26 1.15 -9.02 -10.77
C THR A 26 2.58 -8.52 -10.49
N PRO A 27 3.45 -9.37 -9.93
CA PRO A 27 4.79 -8.98 -9.52
C PRO A 27 5.72 -8.85 -10.72
N LYS A 28 6.96 -8.40 -10.45
CA LYS A 28 8.03 -8.45 -11.44
C LYS A 28 8.38 -9.90 -11.76
N ALA A 29 8.98 -10.14 -12.93
CA ALA A 29 9.35 -11.49 -13.34
C ALA A 29 10.29 -12.15 -12.31
N GLY A 30 9.92 -13.34 -11.83
CA GLY A 30 10.68 -14.11 -10.85
C GLY A 30 10.37 -13.79 -9.38
N GLU A 31 9.40 -12.93 -9.10
CA GLU A 31 8.95 -12.58 -7.75
C GLU A 31 7.55 -13.17 -7.50
N ASP A 32 7.30 -13.68 -6.29
CA ASP A 32 6.05 -14.34 -5.88
C ASP A 32 5.39 -13.70 -4.64
N CYS A 33 6.01 -12.67 -4.05
CA CYS A 33 5.53 -11.90 -2.90
C CYS A 33 4.93 -12.77 -1.77
N PRO A 34 5.74 -13.66 -1.14
CA PRO A 34 5.20 -14.70 -0.27
C PRO A 34 4.96 -14.22 1.17
N TRP A 35 5.71 -13.21 1.63
CA TRP A 35 5.57 -12.67 2.98
C TRP A 35 4.41 -11.68 3.06
N ARG A 36 3.44 -11.97 3.94
CA ARG A 36 2.16 -11.25 4.06
C ARG A 36 1.79 -10.97 5.50
N PHE A 37 0.84 -10.08 5.67
CA PHE A 37 0.08 -9.86 6.89
C PHE A 37 -1.36 -9.51 6.51
N GLN A 38 -2.30 -9.73 7.41
CA GLN A 38 -3.68 -9.30 7.22
C GLN A 38 -3.77 -7.78 7.41
N ILE A 39 -4.74 -7.15 6.74
CA ILE A 39 -5.05 -5.72 6.92
C ILE A 39 -6.54 -5.53 7.18
N ARG A 40 -6.86 -4.54 8.02
CA ARG A 40 -8.22 -4.04 8.22
C ARG A 40 -8.26 -2.55 7.83
N PRO A 41 -9.12 -2.12 6.89
CA PRO A 41 -9.20 -0.71 6.53
C PRO A 41 -9.67 0.16 7.69
N GLU A 42 -8.95 1.25 7.95
CA GLU A 42 -9.42 2.35 8.81
C GLU A 42 -9.99 3.49 7.96
N VAL A 43 -9.29 3.83 6.88
CA VAL A 43 -9.70 4.83 5.89
C VAL A 43 -9.40 4.31 4.49
N MET A 44 -10.38 4.42 3.60
CA MET A 44 -10.23 4.21 2.16
C MET A 44 -10.70 5.48 1.46
N ALA A 45 -9.78 6.18 0.79
CA ALA A 45 -10.10 7.41 0.08
C ALA A 45 -10.50 7.11 -1.37
N ASP A 46 -11.55 7.79 -1.84
CA ASP A 46 -11.85 7.88 -3.27
C ASP A 46 -10.68 8.54 -4.01
N GLU A 47 -10.53 8.26 -5.31
CA GLU A 47 -9.38 8.73 -6.10
C GLU A 47 -9.28 10.25 -6.13
N GLU A 48 -10.42 10.95 -6.16
CA GLU A 48 -10.48 12.42 -6.10
C GLU A 48 -10.03 13.00 -4.75
N ARG A 49 -9.86 12.15 -3.74
CA ARG A 49 -9.44 12.49 -2.38
C ARG A 49 -8.08 11.92 -2.01
N TRP A 50 -7.38 11.30 -2.96
CA TRP A 50 -6.00 10.89 -2.74
C TRP A 50 -5.14 12.11 -2.42
N VAL A 51 -4.24 11.96 -1.44
CA VAL A 51 -3.33 13.03 -1.03
C VAL A 51 -2.01 12.85 -1.77
N PRO A 52 -1.60 13.78 -2.67
CA PRO A 52 -0.34 13.67 -3.38
C PRO A 52 0.84 13.68 -2.40
N ALA A 53 1.75 12.71 -2.53
CA ALA A 53 2.86 12.57 -1.60
C ALA A 53 3.82 13.77 -1.64
N GLU A 54 3.92 14.45 -2.78
CA GLU A 54 4.75 15.64 -2.94
C GLU A 54 4.29 16.83 -2.09
N GLU A 55 2.99 16.96 -1.82
CA GLU A 55 2.43 18.04 -0.99
C GLU A 55 2.80 17.88 0.50
N LEU A 56 3.10 16.65 0.93
CA LEU A 56 3.48 16.32 2.30
C LEU A 56 5.00 16.25 2.50
N ARG A 57 5.80 16.36 1.43
CA ARG A 57 7.25 16.10 1.47
C ARG A 57 7.99 16.91 2.53
N GLU A 58 7.66 18.18 2.71
CA GLU A 58 8.32 19.05 3.71
C GLU A 58 7.78 18.86 5.13
N GLN A 59 6.66 18.15 5.28
CA GLN A 59 5.97 17.90 6.55
C GLN A 59 6.25 16.50 7.11
N LEU A 60 6.67 15.56 6.26
CA LEU A 60 7.03 14.20 6.66
C LEU A 60 8.45 14.16 7.21
N GLU A 61 8.61 13.51 8.37
CA GLU A 61 9.92 13.31 9.00
C GLU A 61 10.73 12.16 8.35
N PHE A 62 10.08 11.31 7.56
CA PHE A 62 10.64 10.09 6.94
C PHE A 62 10.13 9.84 5.52
#